data_AF-A0A4Q7BE60-F1
#
_entry.id   AF-A0A4Q7BE60-F1
#
_cell.length_a   1.000
_cell.length_b   1.000
_cell.length_c   1.000
_cell.angle_alpha   90.00
_cell.angle_beta   90.00
_cell.angle_gamma   90.00
#
_symmetry.space_group_name_H-M   'P 1'
#
loop_
_entity.id
_entity.type
_entity.pdbx_description
1 polymer ?
#
loop_
_entity_poly.entity_id
_entity_poly.type
_entity_poly.pdbx_seq_one_letter_code
_entity_poly.pdbx_strand_id
1 'polypeptide(L)'
;MKQWLSLLTISIFSIASAHADISTLKQNLKTQYPEIEAKSVNTTPIKDIYEVYMGGRIVYTNEDAKYFFVGNLIDLKAQKNLTEERQSALTAIDVKSLPLNQAIKHVKGKGERVIYLFSDPDCPYCQHLEKDLKNIDNLTIYLFLYPIKSLHPNAEKIAQQIWCSKDQYQAWQDYLINKKQPALVKTCTTPIDKNIALAKKLEVDGTPTFFLKDGSRISGVRDAEEIESLLKSIK
;
A
#
# COMPACT_ATOMS: atom_id res chain seq x y z
N MET A 1 -72.70 -20.37 19.30
CA MET A 1 -71.74 -19.43 18.67
C MET A 1 -70.57 -19.26 19.63
N LYS A 2 -69.45 -19.96 19.40
CA LYS A 2 -68.21 -19.85 20.19
C LYS A 2 -67.16 -19.19 19.30
N GLN A 3 -66.74 -17.99 19.66
CA GLN A 3 -65.67 -17.27 18.96
C GLN A 3 -64.31 -17.69 19.52
N TRP A 4 -63.43 -18.12 18.61
CA TRP A 4 -62.04 -18.45 18.88
C TRP A 4 -61.19 -17.24 18.48
N LEU A 5 -60.66 -16.49 19.43
CA LEU A 5 -59.62 -15.50 19.16
C LEU A 5 -58.26 -16.20 19.20
N SER A 6 -57.64 -16.37 18.03
CA SER A 6 -56.23 -16.72 17.91
C SER A 6 -55.40 -15.43 17.90
N LEU A 7 -54.60 -15.21 18.94
CA LEU A 7 -53.61 -14.14 19.01
C LEU A 7 -52.38 -14.54 18.21
N LEU A 8 -52.17 -13.86 17.08
CA LEU A 8 -50.97 -13.98 16.24
C LEU A 8 -49.88 -13.07 16.83
N THR A 9 -48.88 -13.64 17.49
CA THR A 9 -47.69 -12.90 17.96
C THR A 9 -46.71 -12.72 16.80
N ILE A 10 -46.70 -11.52 16.20
CA ILE A 10 -45.69 -11.10 15.23
C ILE A 10 -44.41 -10.78 16.01
N SER A 11 -43.43 -11.68 15.93
CA SER A 11 -42.10 -11.47 16.50
C SER A 11 -41.29 -10.58 15.53
N ILE A 12 -41.13 -9.31 15.89
CA ILE A 12 -40.29 -8.35 15.16
C ILE A 12 -38.83 -8.70 15.44
N PHE A 13 -38.14 -9.26 14.44
CA PHE A 13 -36.70 -9.50 14.48
C PHE A 13 -35.98 -8.16 14.20
N SER A 14 -35.52 -7.49 15.24
CA SER A 14 -34.77 -6.24 15.15
C SER A 14 -33.37 -6.49 14.58
N ILE A 15 -33.17 -6.16 13.30
CA ILE A 15 -31.85 -6.08 12.67
C ILE A 15 -31.24 -4.71 13.02
N ALA A 16 -30.68 -4.57 14.23
CA ALA A 16 -30.20 -3.26 14.73
C ALA A 16 -28.74 -3.25 15.24
N SER A 17 -28.01 -4.35 15.22
CA SER A 17 -26.72 -4.45 15.93
C SER A 17 -25.57 -3.74 15.21
N ALA A 18 -25.39 -3.96 13.90
CA ALA A 18 -24.17 -3.53 13.22
C ALA A 18 -23.92 -2.00 13.15
N HIS A 19 -24.96 -1.17 13.26
CA HIS A 19 -24.81 0.29 13.24
C HIS A 19 -24.53 0.89 14.62
N ALA A 20 -25.05 0.27 15.69
CA ALA A 20 -24.80 0.72 17.06
C ALA A 20 -23.30 0.58 17.38
N ASP A 21 -22.74 -0.58 17.05
CA ASP A 21 -21.39 -0.95 17.49
C ASP A 21 -20.28 -0.10 16.82
N ILE A 22 -20.42 0.28 15.54
CA ILE A 22 -19.47 1.20 14.88
C ILE A 22 -19.54 2.61 15.51
N SER A 23 -20.74 3.07 15.85
CA SER A 23 -20.91 4.41 16.43
C SER A 23 -20.28 4.50 17.81
N THR A 24 -20.44 3.44 18.63
CA THR A 24 -19.77 3.27 19.92
C THR A 24 -18.26 3.26 19.75
N LEU A 25 -17.72 2.46 18.81
CA LEU A 25 -16.28 2.40 18.57
C LEU A 25 -15.70 3.76 18.16
N LYS A 26 -16.34 4.48 17.24
CA LYS A 26 -15.89 5.84 16.87
C LYS A 26 -15.86 6.79 18.06
N GLN A 27 -16.87 6.71 18.93
CA GLN A 27 -16.92 7.52 20.15
C GLN A 27 -15.79 7.13 21.12
N ASN A 28 -15.56 5.83 21.32
CA ASN A 28 -14.50 5.31 22.18
C ASN A 28 -13.12 5.74 21.70
N LEU A 29 -12.83 5.61 20.39
CA LEU A 29 -11.58 6.09 19.79
C LEU A 29 -11.38 7.58 20.06
N LYS A 30 -12.41 8.40 19.81
CA LYS A 30 -12.32 9.85 20.00
C LYS A 30 -12.13 10.26 21.46
N THR A 31 -12.80 9.58 22.40
CA THR A 31 -12.77 9.94 23.82
C THR A 31 -11.52 9.42 24.52
N GLN A 32 -11.10 8.19 24.21
CA GLN A 32 -10.01 7.52 24.93
C GLN A 32 -8.65 7.74 24.25
N TYR A 33 -8.63 7.92 22.92
CA TYR A 33 -7.42 8.02 22.11
C TYR A 33 -7.54 9.15 21.07
N PRO A 34 -7.70 10.41 21.50
CA PRO A 34 -7.94 11.55 20.60
C PRO A 34 -6.81 11.81 19.59
N GLU A 35 -5.60 11.30 19.85
CA GLU A 35 -4.46 11.30 18.92
C GLU A 35 -4.61 10.33 17.75
N ILE A 36 -5.50 9.33 17.86
CA ILE A 36 -5.80 8.38 16.80
C ILE A 36 -6.82 8.99 15.84
N GLU A 37 -6.33 9.49 14.70
CA GLU A 37 -7.18 9.97 13.63
C GLU A 37 -7.74 8.79 12.80
N ALA A 38 -8.86 8.22 13.26
CA ALA A 38 -9.58 7.19 12.54
C ALA A 38 -10.32 7.78 11.31
N LYS A 39 -9.76 7.57 10.12
CA LYS A 39 -10.33 8.06 8.85
C LYS A 39 -11.55 7.26 8.40
N SER A 40 -11.56 5.95 8.64
CA SER A 40 -12.74 5.12 8.42
C SER A 40 -12.81 3.98 9.43
N VAL A 41 -14.02 3.56 9.77
CA VAL A 41 -14.29 2.40 10.64
C VAL A 41 -15.35 1.55 9.97
N ASN A 42 -15.08 0.26 9.77
CA ASN A 42 -15.97 -0.70 9.13
C ASN A 42 -16.06 -1.99 9.95
N THR A 43 -17.14 -2.75 9.78
CA THR A 43 -17.23 -4.12 10.31
C THR A 43 -16.32 -5.07 9.54
N THR A 44 -15.94 -6.18 10.17
CA THR A 44 -15.31 -7.32 9.50
C THR A 44 -16.25 -8.54 9.49
N PRO A 45 -15.95 -9.57 8.68
CA PRO A 45 -16.63 -10.87 8.79
C PRO A 45 -16.41 -11.58 10.14
N ILE A 46 -15.43 -11.17 10.95
CA ILE A 46 -15.19 -11.71 12.28
C ILE A 46 -16.04 -10.90 13.28
N LYS A 47 -16.85 -11.60 14.05
CA LYS A 47 -17.70 -10.99 15.08
C LYS A 47 -16.85 -10.18 16.07
N ASP A 48 -17.35 -9.00 16.44
CA ASP A 48 -16.77 -8.08 17.44
C ASP A 48 -15.38 -7.53 17.08
N ILE A 49 -14.92 -7.75 15.84
CA ILE A 49 -13.70 -7.18 15.28
C ILE A 49 -14.05 -6.17 14.19
N TYR A 50 -13.49 -4.98 14.31
CA TYR A 50 -13.71 -3.85 13.44
C TYR A 50 -12.40 -3.48 12.74
N GLU A 51 -12.55 -3.08 11.49
CA GLU A 51 -11.50 -2.49 10.68
C GLU A 51 -11.46 -0.99 10.92
N VAL A 52 -10.27 -0.45 11.17
CA VAL A 52 -10.05 0.99 11.27
C VAL A 52 -8.93 1.39 10.32
N TYR A 53 -9.20 2.35 9.44
CA TYR A 53 -8.18 2.96 8.60
C TYR A 53 -7.64 4.21 9.28
N MET A 54 -6.34 4.22 9.57
CA MET A 54 -5.65 5.33 10.24
C MET A 54 -4.18 5.36 9.81
N GLY A 55 -3.59 6.54 9.71
CA GLY A 55 -2.15 6.68 9.44
C GLY A 55 -1.65 5.94 8.18
N GLY A 56 -2.48 5.82 7.14
CA GLY A 56 -2.11 5.14 5.90
C GLY A 56 -2.33 3.62 5.90
N ARG A 57 -2.81 3.02 6.99
CA ARG A 57 -2.94 1.57 7.13
C ARG A 57 -4.25 1.13 7.77
N ILE A 58 -4.66 -0.08 7.45
CA ILE A 58 -5.72 -0.79 8.16
C ILE A 58 -5.17 -1.44 9.43
N VAL A 59 -5.85 -1.20 10.54
CA VAL A 59 -5.67 -1.89 11.82
C VAL A 59 -7.00 -2.48 12.27
N TYR A 60 -6.94 -3.42 13.21
CA TYR A 60 -8.13 -4.08 13.72
C TYR A 60 -8.26 -3.87 15.23
N THR A 61 -9.50 -3.74 15.70
CA THR A 61 -9.82 -3.49 17.11
C THR A 61 -11.18 -4.07 17.50
N ASN A 62 -11.47 -4.12 18.79
CA ASN A 62 -12.80 -4.42 19.33
C ASN A 62 -13.60 -3.14 19.56
N GLU A 63 -14.91 -3.25 19.79
CA GLU A 63 -15.82 -2.09 19.97
C GLU A 63 -15.35 -1.08 21.04
N ASP A 64 -14.72 -1.56 22.11
CA ASP A 64 -14.22 -0.72 23.20
C ASP A 64 -12.93 0.05 22.87
N ALA A 65 -12.35 -0.14 21.67
CA ALA A 65 -11.03 0.36 21.27
C ALA A 65 -9.87 -0.09 22.19
N LYS A 66 -10.07 -1.14 22.99
CA LYS A 66 -9.15 -1.56 24.05
C LYS A 66 -7.90 -2.28 23.51
N TYR A 67 -8.04 -2.98 22.39
CA TYR A 67 -6.97 -3.76 21.79
C TYR A 67 -6.77 -3.34 20.34
N PHE A 68 -5.52 -3.28 19.89
CA PHE A 68 -5.19 -3.12 18.49
C PHE A 68 -4.30 -4.26 18.01
N PHE A 69 -4.52 -4.70 16.78
CA PHE A 69 -3.60 -5.56 16.07
C PHE A 69 -3.49 -5.14 14.61
N VAL A 70 -2.34 -5.48 14.02
CA VAL A 70 -2.00 -5.20 12.63
C VAL A 70 -1.76 -6.54 11.94
N GLY A 71 -2.28 -6.71 10.74
CA GLY A 71 -2.12 -7.93 9.97
C GLY A 71 -3.10 -8.01 8.80
N ASN A 72 -3.12 -9.16 8.15
CA ASN A 72 -4.04 -9.44 7.05
C ASN A 72 -5.20 -10.33 7.52
N LEU A 73 -6.41 -9.92 7.17
CA LEU A 73 -7.63 -10.71 7.28
C LEU A 73 -7.84 -11.44 5.95
N ILE A 74 -7.55 -12.74 5.96
CA ILE A 74 -7.65 -13.59 4.77
C ILE A 74 -8.90 -14.46 4.88
N ASP A 75 -9.79 -14.34 3.89
CA ASP A 75 -10.86 -15.30 3.68
C ASP A 75 -10.26 -16.54 2.99
N LEU A 76 -10.06 -17.61 3.76
CA LEU A 76 -9.47 -18.86 3.27
C LEU A 76 -10.40 -19.60 2.28
N LYS A 77 -11.71 -19.40 2.38
CA LYS A 77 -12.68 -20.06 1.49
C LYS A 77 -12.71 -19.36 0.14
N ALA A 78 -12.72 -18.03 0.13
CA ALA A 78 -12.64 -17.24 -1.09
C ALA A 78 -11.21 -17.13 -1.63
N GLN A 79 -10.20 -17.52 -0.83
CA GLN A 79 -8.77 -17.29 -1.09
C GLN A 79 -8.45 -15.82 -1.37
N LYS A 80 -9.02 -14.92 -0.56
CA LYS A 80 -8.89 -13.47 -0.73
C LYS A 80 -8.31 -12.81 0.51
N ASN A 81 -7.37 -11.90 0.30
CA ASN A 81 -6.92 -11.00 1.35
C ASN A 81 -7.81 -9.76 1.39
N LEU A 82 -8.73 -9.73 2.35
CA LEU A 82 -9.72 -8.65 2.49
C LEU A 82 -9.07 -7.33 2.91
N THR A 83 -8.00 -7.40 3.72
CA THR A 83 -7.24 -6.21 4.13
C THR A 83 -6.58 -5.57 2.92
N GLU A 84 -5.91 -6.34 2.07
CA GLU A 84 -5.23 -5.80 0.89
C GLU A 84 -6.20 -5.22 -0.13
N GLU A 85 -7.33 -5.90 -0.39
CA GLU A 85 -8.38 -5.38 -1.28
C GLU A 85 -8.89 -4.02 -0.78
N ARG A 86 -9.16 -3.93 0.53
CA ARG A 86 -9.66 -2.70 1.14
C ARG A 86 -8.60 -1.61 1.20
N GLN A 87 -7.37 -1.95 1.55
CA GLN A 87 -6.22 -1.05 1.59
C GLN A 87 -5.94 -0.47 0.20
N SER A 88 -5.95 -1.29 -0.84
CA SER A 88 -5.77 -0.84 -2.23
C SER A 88 -6.86 0.14 -2.63
N ALA A 89 -8.13 -0.16 -2.32
CA ALA A 89 -9.25 0.74 -2.60
C ALA A 89 -9.16 2.09 -1.87
N LEU A 90 -8.75 2.08 -0.59
CA LEU A 90 -8.61 3.29 0.22
C LEU A 90 -7.41 4.16 -0.18
N THR A 91 -6.41 3.56 -0.83
CA THR A 91 -5.13 4.20 -1.10
C THR A 91 -4.79 4.32 -2.60
N ALA A 92 -5.76 4.01 -3.45
CA ALA A 92 -5.67 4.23 -4.88
C ALA A 92 -5.45 5.72 -5.20
N ILE A 93 -4.73 5.99 -6.28
CA ILE A 93 -4.34 7.36 -6.67
C ILE A 93 -4.69 7.63 -8.13
N ASP A 94 -4.86 8.91 -8.49
CA ASP A 94 -4.77 9.30 -9.90
C ASP A 94 -3.30 9.33 -10.32
N VAL A 95 -2.85 8.30 -11.04
CA VAL A 95 -1.46 8.20 -11.51
C VAL A 95 -1.06 9.32 -12.46
N LYS A 96 -2.01 10.03 -13.08
CA LYS A 96 -1.72 11.19 -13.93
C LYS A 96 -1.19 12.38 -13.12
N SER A 97 -1.45 12.39 -11.81
CA SER A 97 -0.93 13.41 -10.89
C SER A 97 0.53 13.19 -10.50
N LEU A 98 1.11 12.03 -10.83
CA LEU A 98 2.50 11.72 -10.48
C LEU A 98 3.48 12.55 -11.30
N PRO A 99 4.47 13.20 -10.66
CA PRO A 99 5.48 14.00 -11.36
C PRO A 99 6.55 13.10 -11.97
N LEU A 100 6.28 12.54 -13.16
CA LEU A 100 7.14 11.53 -13.79
C LEU A 100 8.56 12.02 -14.10
N ASN A 101 8.79 13.33 -14.14
CA ASN A 101 10.13 13.92 -14.24
C ASN A 101 10.98 13.74 -12.97
N GLN A 102 10.40 13.28 -11.87
CA GLN A 102 11.08 12.94 -10.62
C GLN A 102 11.41 11.44 -10.50
N ALA A 103 11.02 10.65 -11.51
CA ALA A 103 11.24 9.21 -11.57
C ALA A 103 12.31 8.85 -12.59
N ILE A 104 13.06 7.78 -12.31
CA ILE A 104 13.89 7.09 -13.29
C ILE A 104 12.96 6.25 -14.15
N LYS A 105 12.93 6.51 -15.46
CA LYS A 105 12.13 5.72 -16.40
C LYS A 105 12.97 4.58 -16.97
N HIS A 106 12.47 3.36 -16.87
CA HIS A 106 13.02 2.18 -17.55
C HIS A 106 11.95 1.51 -18.40
N VAL A 107 12.31 1.11 -19.62
CA VAL A 107 11.39 0.47 -20.57
C VAL A 107 11.97 -0.87 -20.99
N LYS A 108 11.19 -1.93 -20.83
CA LYS A 108 11.50 -3.31 -21.21
C LYS A 108 10.59 -3.75 -22.34
N GLY A 109 11.18 -4.28 -23.41
CA GLY A 109 10.43 -4.69 -24.60
C GLY A 109 9.61 -3.53 -25.15
N LYS A 110 8.31 -3.75 -25.37
CA LYS A 110 7.38 -2.72 -25.88
C LYS A 110 6.94 -1.70 -24.81
N GLY A 111 7.06 -2.02 -23.52
CA GLY A 111 6.73 -1.10 -22.42
C GLY A 111 5.25 -0.74 -22.26
N GLU A 112 4.32 -1.58 -22.73
CA GLU A 112 2.88 -1.27 -22.77
C GLU A 112 2.22 -1.28 -21.38
N ARG A 113 2.79 -2.06 -20.44
CA ARG A 113 2.33 -2.17 -19.06
C ARG A 113 3.14 -1.22 -18.20
N VAL A 114 2.54 -0.60 -17.19
CA VAL A 114 3.20 0.47 -16.42
C VAL A 114 3.09 0.22 -14.93
N ILE A 115 4.22 0.36 -14.22
CA ILE A 115 4.28 0.46 -12.76
C ILE A 115 4.95 1.77 -12.32
N TYR A 116 4.43 2.35 -11.25
CA TYR A 116 5.03 3.51 -10.57
C TYR A 116 5.55 3.06 -9.22
N LEU A 117 6.86 2.88 -9.11
CA LEU A 117 7.52 2.19 -8.00
C LEU A 117 8.20 3.20 -7.08
N PHE A 118 7.83 3.20 -5.80
CA PHE A 118 8.57 3.85 -4.72
C PHE A 118 9.48 2.82 -4.05
N SER A 119 10.78 3.06 -4.11
CA SER A 119 11.77 2.06 -3.67
C SER A 119 12.99 2.69 -3.02
N ASP A 120 13.52 1.99 -2.01
CA ASP A 120 14.68 2.38 -1.23
C ASP A 120 15.88 1.52 -1.64
N PRO A 121 17.04 2.11 -2.00
CA PRO A 121 18.20 1.37 -2.46
C PRO A 121 18.77 0.37 -1.45
N ASP A 122 18.63 0.64 -0.15
CA ASP A 122 19.20 -0.19 0.91
C ASP A 122 18.17 -1.20 1.48
N CYS A 123 16.91 -1.16 1.01
CA CYS A 123 15.86 -2.06 1.48
C CYS A 123 16.00 -3.48 0.89
N PRO A 124 16.12 -4.53 1.73
CA PRO A 124 16.24 -5.91 1.24
C PRO A 124 15.04 -6.39 0.41
N TYR A 125 13.83 -5.95 0.74
CA TYR A 125 12.61 -6.28 -0.03
C TYR A 125 12.57 -5.56 -1.38
N CYS A 126 13.14 -4.35 -1.47
CA CYS A 126 13.32 -3.66 -2.74
C CYS A 126 14.30 -4.40 -3.64
N GLN A 127 15.40 -4.92 -3.07
CA GLN A 127 16.32 -5.80 -3.79
C GLN A 127 15.61 -7.06 -4.32
N HIS A 128 14.75 -7.69 -3.51
CA HIS A 128 14.00 -8.85 -3.96
C HIS A 128 13.07 -8.50 -5.13
N LEU A 129 12.26 -7.46 -4.98
CA LEU A 129 11.35 -7.01 -6.04
C LEU A 129 12.08 -6.68 -7.33
N GLU A 130 13.23 -6.01 -7.27
CA GLU A 130 14.01 -5.66 -8.47
C GLU A 130 14.51 -6.92 -9.21
N LYS A 131 14.83 -8.01 -8.50
CA LYS A 131 15.18 -9.29 -9.13
C LYS A 131 13.99 -9.90 -9.86
N ASP A 132 12.80 -9.83 -9.29
CA ASP A 132 11.58 -10.35 -9.91
C ASP A 132 11.17 -9.51 -11.13
N LEU A 133 11.22 -8.18 -11.01
CA LEU A 133 10.95 -7.25 -12.11
C LEU A 133 11.90 -7.45 -13.29
N LYS A 134 13.14 -7.94 -13.07
CA LYS A 134 14.07 -8.30 -14.15
C LYS A 134 13.51 -9.40 -15.06
N ASN A 135 12.67 -10.29 -14.54
CA ASN A 135 12.10 -11.41 -15.30
C ASN A 135 10.77 -11.06 -16.02
N ILE A 136 10.26 -9.84 -15.86
CA ILE A 136 8.99 -9.38 -16.45
C ILE A 136 9.26 -8.50 -17.68
N ASP A 137 8.89 -8.92 -18.88
CA ASP A 137 9.07 -8.12 -20.11
C ASP A 137 7.86 -7.21 -20.40
N ASN A 138 7.87 -6.43 -21.48
CA ASN A 138 6.77 -5.53 -21.88
C ASN A 138 6.27 -4.63 -20.73
N LEU A 139 7.22 -3.96 -20.06
CA LEU A 139 6.99 -3.23 -18.84
C LEU A 139 7.74 -1.90 -18.86
N THR A 140 7.04 -0.83 -18.52
CA THR A 140 7.61 0.48 -18.19
C THR A 140 7.59 0.66 -16.69
N ILE A 141 8.74 0.99 -16.12
CA ILE A 141 8.92 1.25 -14.69
C ILE A 141 9.23 2.74 -14.53
N TYR A 142 8.42 3.43 -13.73
CA TYR A 142 8.73 4.76 -13.22
C TYR A 142 9.19 4.61 -11.76
N LEU A 143 10.50 4.58 -11.56
CA LEU A 143 11.13 4.40 -10.26
C LEU A 143 11.32 5.76 -9.56
N PHE A 144 10.53 6.01 -8.53
CA PHE A 144 10.73 7.08 -7.56
C PHE A 144 11.65 6.57 -6.45
N LEU A 145 12.88 7.07 -6.42
CA LEU A 145 13.81 6.79 -5.33
C LEU A 145 13.27 7.39 -4.03
N TYR A 146 13.00 6.53 -3.05
CA TYR A 146 12.39 6.87 -1.77
C TYR A 146 13.20 6.25 -0.61
N PRO A 147 14.33 6.86 -0.22
CA PRO A 147 15.16 6.37 0.88
C PRO A 147 14.53 6.68 2.24
N ILE A 148 14.32 5.64 3.06
CA ILE A 148 13.77 5.74 4.42
C ILE A 148 14.93 5.89 5.40
N LYS A 149 15.42 7.13 5.57
CA LYS A 149 16.64 7.45 6.35
C LYS A 149 16.63 6.91 7.78
N SER A 150 15.45 6.81 8.40
CA SER A 150 15.30 6.26 9.76
C SER A 150 15.61 4.77 9.85
N LEU A 151 15.45 4.03 8.75
CA LEU A 151 15.76 2.60 8.66
C LEU A 151 17.10 2.36 7.97
N HIS A 152 17.42 3.19 6.96
CA HIS A 152 18.60 3.04 6.13
C HIS A 152 19.38 4.38 6.03
N PRO A 153 20.32 4.64 6.95
CA PRO A 153 21.02 5.93 7.03
C PRO A 153 21.83 6.29 5.77
N ASN A 154 22.29 5.30 5.01
CA ASN A 154 23.10 5.52 3.80
C ASN A 154 22.26 5.65 2.51
N ALA A 155 20.99 5.25 2.54
CA ALA A 155 20.15 5.10 1.36
C ALA A 155 19.99 6.41 0.59
N GLU A 156 19.93 7.55 1.27
CA GLU A 156 19.82 8.85 0.60
C GLU A 156 21.04 9.17 -0.25
N LYS A 157 22.25 8.97 0.30
CA LYS A 157 23.49 9.20 -0.43
C LYS A 157 23.57 8.31 -1.66
N ILE A 158 23.21 7.03 -1.50
CA ILE A 158 23.18 6.07 -2.60
C ILE A 158 22.14 6.48 -3.66
N ALA A 159 20.92 6.85 -3.24
CA ALA A 159 19.88 7.32 -4.14
C ALA A 159 20.31 8.56 -4.94
N GLN A 160 21.01 9.51 -4.30
CA GLN A 160 21.57 10.67 -4.99
C GLN A 160 22.64 10.27 -6.02
N GLN A 161 23.53 9.33 -5.70
CA GLN A 161 24.55 8.86 -6.64
C GLN A 161 23.94 8.11 -7.83
N ILE A 162 22.95 7.26 -7.59
CA ILE A 162 22.17 6.57 -8.63
C ILE A 162 21.50 7.60 -9.54
N TRP A 163 20.82 8.60 -8.95
CA TRP A 163 20.16 9.66 -9.71
C TRP A 163 21.14 10.47 -10.56
N CYS A 164 22.32 10.79 -10.03
CA CYS A 164 23.33 11.57 -10.74
C CYS A 164 24.18 10.72 -11.72
N SER A 165 23.91 9.43 -11.85
CA SER A 165 24.62 8.55 -12.79
C SER A 165 24.16 8.77 -14.24
N LYS A 166 25.08 8.57 -15.19
CA LYS A 166 24.78 8.69 -16.62
C LYS A 166 23.64 7.75 -17.06
N ASP A 167 23.68 6.53 -16.56
CA ASP A 167 22.60 5.54 -16.70
C ASP A 167 22.05 5.24 -15.31
N GLN A 168 20.96 5.91 -14.97
CA GLN A 168 20.37 5.88 -13.63
C GLN A 168 19.82 4.48 -13.30
N TYR A 169 19.14 3.84 -14.25
CA TYR A 169 18.54 2.54 -13.99
C TYR A 169 19.57 1.42 -13.96
N GLN A 170 20.61 1.48 -14.81
CA GLN A 170 21.72 0.53 -14.69
C GLN A 170 22.46 0.70 -13.36
N ALA A 171 22.68 1.93 -12.88
CA ALA A 171 23.29 2.17 -11.58
C ALA A 171 22.45 1.62 -10.42
N TRP A 172 21.11 1.74 -10.51
CA TRP A 172 20.17 1.11 -9.58
C TRP A 172 20.32 -0.41 -9.55
N GLN A 173 20.27 -1.06 -10.71
CA GLN A 173 20.41 -2.52 -10.78
C GLN A 173 21.79 -3.00 -10.34
N ASP A 174 22.84 -2.27 -10.70
CA ASP A 174 24.21 -2.55 -10.26
C ASP A 174 24.33 -2.54 -8.74
N TYR A 175 23.70 -1.57 -8.08
CA TYR A 175 23.71 -1.50 -6.62
C TYR A 175 22.90 -2.62 -5.97
N LEU A 176 21.64 -2.78 -6.35
CA LEU A 176 20.72 -3.70 -5.69
C LEU A 176 21.11 -5.15 -5.94
N ILE A 177 21.34 -5.51 -7.21
CA ILE A 177 21.51 -6.89 -7.65
C ILE A 177 23.00 -7.25 -7.69
N ASN A 178 23.81 -6.45 -8.40
CA ASN A 178 25.21 -6.79 -8.66
C ASN A 178 26.17 -6.41 -7.53
N LYS A 179 25.66 -5.75 -6.47
CA LYS A 179 26.42 -5.27 -5.31
C LYS A 179 27.60 -4.36 -5.67
N LYS A 180 27.45 -3.64 -6.79
CA LYS A 180 28.42 -2.66 -7.28
C LYS A 180 28.03 -1.27 -6.82
N GLN A 181 28.95 -0.60 -6.14
CA GLN A 181 28.74 0.76 -5.65
C GLN A 181 28.58 1.74 -6.84
N PRO A 182 27.65 2.71 -6.76
CA PRO A 182 27.56 3.77 -7.75
C PRO A 182 28.87 4.56 -7.79
N ALA A 183 29.24 5.06 -8.97
CA ALA A 183 30.41 5.90 -9.11
C ALA A 183 30.25 7.18 -8.26
N LEU A 184 31.37 7.69 -7.76
CA LEU A 184 31.39 9.03 -7.19
C LEU A 184 31.11 10.03 -8.30
N VAL A 185 29.95 10.66 -8.23
CA VAL A 185 29.47 11.66 -9.18
C VAL A 185 29.54 13.04 -8.54
N LYS A 186 29.84 14.06 -9.34
CA LYS A 186 29.79 15.46 -8.88
C LYS A 186 28.37 15.78 -8.42
N THR A 187 28.25 16.70 -7.46
CA THR A 187 26.95 17.16 -6.96
C THR A 187 26.05 17.58 -8.12
N CYS A 188 24.89 16.92 -8.24
CA CYS A 188 23.84 17.27 -9.18
C CYS A 188 22.54 17.55 -8.43
N THR A 189 21.61 18.28 -9.05
CA THR A 189 20.29 18.49 -8.46
C THR A 189 19.48 17.19 -8.54
N THR A 190 18.93 16.74 -7.42
CA THR A 190 18.15 15.50 -7.33
C THR A 190 16.74 15.77 -6.83
N PRO A 191 15.74 14.94 -7.19
CA PRO A 191 14.38 15.06 -6.68
C PRO A 191 14.16 14.27 -5.38
N ILE A 192 15.20 13.77 -4.70
CA ILE A 192 15.04 12.82 -3.58
C ILE A 192 14.14 13.37 -2.47
N ASP A 193 14.36 14.61 -2.03
CA ASP A 193 13.49 15.24 -1.02
C ASP A 193 12.04 15.43 -1.51
N LYS A 194 11.86 15.69 -2.82
CA LYS A 194 10.53 15.81 -3.43
C LYS A 194 9.84 14.44 -3.49
N ASN A 195 10.58 13.38 -3.77
CA ASN A 195 10.07 12.00 -3.76
C ASN A 195 9.68 11.58 -2.34
N ILE A 196 10.47 11.92 -1.32
CA ILE A 196 10.14 11.68 0.09
C ILE A 196 8.84 12.42 0.47
N ALA A 197 8.72 13.69 0.09
CA ALA A 197 7.51 14.47 0.33
C ALA A 197 6.28 13.92 -0.42
N LEU A 198 6.48 13.46 -1.67
CA LEU A 198 5.44 12.82 -2.47
C LEU A 198 4.98 11.52 -1.81
N ALA A 199 5.91 10.64 -1.42
CA ALA A 199 5.59 9.39 -0.72
C ALA A 199 4.77 9.65 0.55
N LYS A 200 5.16 10.64 1.35
CA LYS A 200 4.40 11.06 2.54
C LYS A 200 3.00 11.56 2.17
N LYS A 201 2.87 12.40 1.14
CA LYS A 201 1.57 12.91 0.66
C LYS A 201 0.65 11.78 0.19
N LEU A 202 1.22 10.76 -0.44
CA LEU A 202 0.51 9.57 -0.88
C LEU A 202 0.32 8.55 0.24
N GLU A 203 0.79 8.81 1.47
CA GLU A 203 0.73 7.84 2.58
C GLU A 203 1.42 6.51 2.24
N VAL A 204 2.52 6.56 1.47
CA VAL A 204 3.40 5.42 1.27
C VAL A 204 4.26 5.28 2.53
N ASP A 205 3.97 4.27 3.34
CA ASP A 205 4.56 4.08 4.67
C ASP A 205 5.65 2.99 4.71
N GLY A 206 5.94 2.38 3.55
CA GLY A 206 6.98 1.36 3.41
C GLY A 206 7.44 1.17 1.97
N THR A 207 8.59 0.52 1.81
CA THR A 207 9.15 0.15 0.50
C THR A 207 9.42 -1.36 0.42
N PRO A 208 9.25 -1.99 -0.76
CA PRO A 208 8.73 -1.38 -1.98
C PRO A 208 7.22 -1.14 -1.89
N THR A 209 6.75 -0.08 -2.54
CA THR A 209 5.32 0.15 -2.80
C THR A 209 5.21 0.57 -4.26
N PHE A 210 4.29 -0.02 -5.02
CA PHE A 210 4.06 0.36 -6.41
C PHE A 210 2.59 0.54 -6.74
N PHE A 211 2.34 1.40 -7.73
CA PHE A 211 1.02 1.65 -8.27
C PHE A 211 0.92 1.11 -9.69
N LEU A 212 -0.23 0.53 -10.01
CA LEU A 212 -0.58 0.11 -11.36
C LEU A 212 -1.17 1.28 -12.16
N LYS A 213 -1.35 1.08 -13.47
CA LYS A 213 -1.88 2.11 -14.39
C LYS A 213 -3.27 2.63 -14.01
N ASP A 214 -4.10 1.82 -13.37
CA ASP A 214 -5.43 2.19 -12.89
C ASP A 214 -5.41 2.94 -11.54
N GLY A 215 -4.24 3.08 -10.91
CA GLY A 215 -4.08 3.72 -9.61
C GLY A 215 -4.07 2.78 -8.42
N SER A 216 -4.34 1.49 -8.62
CA SER A 216 -4.32 0.47 -7.57
C SER A 216 -2.94 0.40 -6.91
N ARG A 217 -2.90 0.37 -5.57
CA ARG A 217 -1.66 0.33 -4.77
C ARG A 217 -1.34 -1.08 -4.32
N ILE A 218 -0.09 -1.47 -4.47
CA ILE A 218 0.47 -2.70 -3.94
C ILE A 218 1.59 -2.33 -2.99
N SER A 219 1.43 -2.74 -1.73
CA SER A 219 2.43 -2.54 -0.68
C SER A 219 3.20 -3.83 -0.43
N GLY A 220 4.52 -3.71 -0.32
CA GLY A 220 5.43 -4.82 -0.09
C GLY A 220 5.89 -5.52 -1.37
N VAL A 221 6.75 -6.51 -1.18
CA VAL A 221 7.29 -7.33 -2.27
C VAL A 221 6.21 -8.25 -2.82
N ARG A 222 6.28 -8.52 -4.13
CA ARG A 222 5.51 -9.52 -4.87
C ARG A 222 6.46 -10.25 -5.80
N ASP A 223 6.24 -11.55 -6.00
CA ASP A 223 7.02 -12.32 -6.95
C ASP A 223 6.59 -12.01 -8.40
N ALA A 224 7.35 -12.51 -9.37
CA ALA A 224 7.09 -12.23 -10.77
C ALA A 224 5.72 -12.76 -11.25
N GLU A 225 5.24 -13.88 -10.72
CA GLU A 225 3.97 -14.48 -11.11
C GLU A 225 2.79 -13.63 -10.64
N GLU A 226 2.83 -13.17 -9.39
CA GLU A 226 1.79 -12.31 -8.83
C GLU A 226 1.76 -10.94 -9.54
N ILE A 227 2.93 -10.34 -9.83
CA ILE A 227 3.00 -9.10 -10.60
C ILE A 227 2.44 -9.30 -12.01
N GLU A 228 2.77 -10.39 -12.68
CA GLU A 228 2.20 -10.72 -14.00
C GLU A 228 0.67 -10.86 -13.94
N SER A 229 0.14 -11.50 -12.89
CA SER A 229 -1.31 -11.62 -12.67
C SER A 229 -1.97 -10.25 -12.48
N LEU A 230 -1.38 -9.41 -11.62
CA LEU A 230 -1.82 -8.04 -11.36
C LEU A 230 -1.80 -7.18 -12.64
N LEU A 231 -0.75 -7.27 -13.44
CA LEU A 231 -0.64 -6.49 -14.67
C LEU A 231 -1.65 -6.93 -15.74
N LYS A 232 -2.03 -8.21 -15.77
CA LYS A 232 -3.03 -8.75 -16.71
C LYS A 232 -4.47 -8.39 -16.31
N SER A 233 -4.73 -8.16 -15.03
CA SER A 233 -6.07 -7.79 -14.55
C SER A 233 -6.43 -6.33 -14.87
N ILE A 234 -5.42 -5.50 -15.18
CA ILE A 234 -5.61 -4.12 -15.63
C ILE A 234 -6.00 -4.09 -17.11
N LYS A 235 -7.15 -3.48 -17.40
CA LYS A 235 -7.65 -3.29 -18.78
C LYS A 235 -7.00 -2.09 -19.48
#